data_AF-B9M3R6-F1
#
_entry.id   AF-B9M3R6-F1
#
_cell.length_a   1.000
_cell.length_b   1.000
_cell.length_c   1.000
_cell.angle_alpha   90.00
_cell.angle_beta   90.00
_cell.angle_gamma   90.00
#
_symmetry.space_group_name_H-M   'P 1'
#
loop_
_entity.id
_entity.type
_entity.pdbx_description
1 polymer ?
#
loop_
_entity_poly.entity_id
_entity_poly.type
_entity_poly.pdbx_seq_one_letter_code
_entity_poly.pdbx_strand_id
1 'polypeptide(L)'
;MRRFHILLAAVLLLASPVNTSAYDYPVANPYIATIAGTPTSYKADLKLAIPEEHKELSIAEGRKVPSIFWFQNRMKYSVTLQDRKAPLIFVIAAAGSSYNSPTTNILQRAFYKAGFHVVCLSSPTHPNFMVTASTTGVPGYVPDDARDLYRAMTKVWQDLDGEAQVTEFYLTGYSLGAADAAFVARLDEEVKGFNFKKVLMINPPVNLHASILLLDRMLLDNIPGGIAGLNPFVDQVMTKFAGLYRGMESLDFNNDVLYQVFEEEKPDDREMAALIGLSFRLVSANMMLTADIINNQGYLVPKNRILTPNDPTTEYLKVALRLSFDQFFDEFFFPFFKARMPGLTKEALIAEVSLKSLEHYLRNTDKIGVMVNADDMILAHEDLEYLVGVFGNRAKIYPRGGHLGNIDYKENVEDMLAFFGAGREDQ
;
A
#
# COMPACT_ATOMS: atom_id res chain seq x y z
N MET A 1 22.10 47.74 -55.48
CA MET A 1 21.32 47.48 -54.26
C MET A 1 20.51 46.19 -54.47
N ARG A 2 21.12 45.01 -54.32
CA ARG A 2 20.81 44.01 -53.27
C ARG A 2 19.38 44.09 -52.71
N ARG A 3 18.51 43.18 -53.15
CA ARG A 3 17.38 42.67 -52.36
C ARG A 3 17.49 41.15 -52.32
N PHE A 4 17.84 40.64 -51.15
CA PHE A 4 17.77 39.23 -50.78
C PHE A 4 16.30 38.80 -50.75
N HIS A 5 15.95 37.71 -51.45
CA HIS A 5 14.70 37.00 -51.24
C HIS A 5 15.05 35.70 -50.52
N ILE A 6 14.72 35.64 -49.23
CA ILE A 6 14.82 34.46 -48.39
C ILE A 6 13.66 33.54 -48.78
N LEU A 7 14.00 32.36 -49.33
CA LEU A 7 13.08 31.25 -49.53
C LEU A 7 12.89 30.55 -48.17
N LEU A 8 11.71 30.66 -47.57
CA LEU A 8 11.37 29.92 -46.35
C LEU A 8 10.83 28.55 -46.77
N ALA A 9 11.65 27.50 -46.65
CA ALA A 9 11.21 26.12 -46.80
C ALA A 9 10.52 25.67 -45.50
N ALA A 10 9.19 25.50 -45.56
CA ALA A 10 8.42 24.88 -44.49
C ALA A 10 8.56 23.35 -44.59
N VAL A 11 9.31 22.75 -43.68
CA VAL A 11 9.33 21.30 -43.45
C VAL A 11 8.11 20.96 -42.60
N LEU A 12 7.08 20.40 -43.21
CA LEU A 12 5.99 19.71 -42.50
C LEU A 12 6.54 18.38 -41.98
N LEU A 13 6.90 18.35 -40.70
CA LEU A 13 7.03 17.11 -39.93
C LEU A 13 5.63 16.50 -39.77
N LEU A 14 5.35 15.46 -40.56
CA LEU A 14 4.22 14.57 -40.33
C LEU A 14 4.49 13.81 -39.02
N ALA A 15 3.91 14.28 -37.92
CA ALA A 15 3.79 13.50 -36.71
C ALA A 15 2.81 12.34 -36.99
N SER A 16 3.34 11.13 -37.08
CA SER A 16 2.50 9.92 -37.05
C SER A 16 1.71 9.90 -35.74
N PRO A 17 0.40 9.62 -35.75
CA PRO A 17 -0.34 9.45 -34.52
C PRO A 17 0.25 8.24 -33.80
N VAL A 18 0.75 8.46 -32.58
CA VAL A 18 1.04 7.39 -31.65
C VAL A 18 -0.27 6.64 -31.45
N ASN A 19 -0.31 5.38 -31.86
CA ASN A 19 -1.43 4.50 -31.63
C ASN A 19 -1.45 4.20 -30.12
N THR A 20 -2.02 5.09 -29.32
CA THR A 20 -2.39 4.80 -27.94
C THR A 20 -3.49 3.76 -28.02
N SER A 21 -3.14 2.49 -27.84
CA SER A 21 -4.14 1.47 -27.48
C SER A 21 -5.03 2.08 -26.39
N ALA A 22 -6.34 2.08 -26.58
CA ALA A 22 -7.25 2.53 -25.55
C ALA A 22 -7.05 1.64 -24.31
N TYR A 23 -6.96 2.24 -23.13
CA TYR A 23 -6.89 1.49 -21.88
C TYR A 23 -8.28 0.95 -21.54
N ASP A 24 -8.48 -0.36 -21.72
CA ASP A 24 -9.79 -1.02 -21.75
C ASP A 24 -10.29 -1.52 -20.39
N TYR A 25 -9.77 -0.98 -19.27
CA TYR A 25 -10.26 -1.34 -17.95
C TYR A 25 -11.76 -0.98 -17.80
N PRO A 26 -12.62 -1.93 -17.40
CA PRO A 26 -14.07 -1.79 -17.57
C PRO A 26 -14.75 -0.92 -16.51
N VAL A 27 -14.16 -0.78 -15.32
CA VAL A 27 -14.81 -0.08 -14.21
C VAL A 27 -14.47 1.41 -14.28
N ALA A 28 -15.47 2.24 -14.56
CA ALA A 28 -15.29 3.68 -14.75
C ALA A 28 -15.35 4.49 -13.45
N ASN A 29 -16.12 4.04 -12.46
CA ASN A 29 -16.23 4.73 -11.17
C ASN A 29 -15.04 4.34 -10.27
N PRO A 30 -14.24 5.29 -9.76
CA PRO A 30 -13.06 5.00 -8.96
C PRO A 30 -13.39 4.34 -7.61
N TYR A 31 -14.53 4.67 -7.01
CA TYR A 31 -14.98 4.05 -5.76
C TYR A 31 -15.34 2.58 -5.97
N ILE A 32 -16.09 2.27 -7.04
CA ILE A 32 -16.40 0.88 -7.39
C ILE A 32 -15.11 0.12 -7.71
N ALA A 33 -14.19 0.72 -8.47
CA ALA A 33 -12.90 0.08 -8.78
C ALA A 33 -12.12 -0.25 -7.50
N THR A 34 -12.04 0.67 -6.53
CA THR A 34 -11.36 0.42 -5.25
C THR A 34 -12.03 -0.65 -4.40
N ILE A 35 -13.36 -0.72 -4.37
CA ILE A 35 -14.08 -1.65 -3.50
C ILE A 35 -14.19 -3.05 -4.14
N ALA A 36 -14.59 -3.13 -5.40
CA ALA A 36 -14.87 -4.38 -6.10
C ALA A 36 -13.65 -4.93 -6.87
N GLY A 37 -12.68 -4.08 -7.23
CA GLY A 37 -11.52 -4.46 -8.03
C GLY A 37 -11.86 -4.81 -9.48
N THR A 38 -10.95 -5.50 -10.16
CA THR A 38 -11.13 -5.94 -11.54
C THR A 38 -12.18 -7.06 -11.63
N PRO A 39 -13.14 -7.02 -12.57
CA PRO A 39 -14.02 -8.14 -12.88
C PRO A 39 -13.24 -9.34 -13.42
N THR A 40 -13.66 -10.57 -13.09
CA THR A 40 -12.88 -11.80 -13.34
C THR A 40 -12.48 -12.00 -14.80
N SER A 41 -13.34 -11.64 -15.76
CA SER A 41 -13.06 -11.78 -17.20
C SER A 41 -11.95 -10.85 -17.73
N TYR A 42 -11.59 -9.83 -16.96
CA TYR A 42 -10.55 -8.85 -17.31
C TYR A 42 -9.25 -9.09 -16.53
N LYS A 43 -9.25 -9.99 -15.55
CA LYS A 43 -8.07 -10.29 -14.73
C LYS A 43 -6.99 -10.98 -15.55
N ALA A 44 -5.74 -10.75 -15.16
CA ALA A 44 -4.62 -11.59 -15.59
C ALA A 44 -4.86 -13.05 -15.19
N ASP A 45 -4.47 -13.99 -16.04
CA ASP A 45 -4.50 -15.41 -15.68
C ASP A 45 -3.39 -15.73 -14.68
N LEU A 46 -3.74 -15.75 -13.40
CA LEU A 46 -2.87 -16.09 -12.27
C LEU A 46 -3.28 -17.42 -11.61
N LYS A 47 -4.01 -18.27 -12.33
CA LYS A 47 -4.45 -19.59 -11.85
C LYS A 47 -3.30 -20.59 -11.98
N LEU A 48 -2.38 -20.53 -11.04
CA LEU A 48 -1.34 -21.53 -10.86
C LEU A 48 -1.23 -21.97 -9.40
N ALA A 49 -0.94 -23.23 -9.17
CA ALA A 49 -0.50 -23.69 -7.86
C ALA A 49 0.90 -23.13 -7.62
N ILE A 50 1.09 -22.49 -6.47
CA ILE A 50 2.40 -21.97 -6.05
C ILE A 50 2.82 -22.71 -4.78
N PRO A 51 4.12 -23.05 -4.61
CA PRO A 51 4.65 -23.61 -3.37
C PRO A 51 4.81 -22.50 -2.33
N GLU A 52 3.68 -21.90 -1.93
CA GLU A 52 3.68 -20.86 -0.92
C GLU A 52 3.92 -21.45 0.47
N GLU A 53 4.87 -20.86 1.18
CA GLU A 53 5.13 -21.15 2.59
C GLU A 53 4.89 -19.90 3.43
N HIS A 54 4.31 -20.10 4.61
CA HIS A 54 4.18 -19.07 5.63
C HIS A 54 5.21 -19.34 6.72
N LYS A 55 6.19 -18.44 6.85
CA LYS A 55 7.29 -18.55 7.78
C LYS A 55 7.20 -17.49 8.86
N GLU A 56 7.85 -17.77 9.98
CA GLU A 56 7.94 -16.84 11.10
C GLU A 56 9.40 -16.70 11.52
N LEU A 57 9.86 -15.48 11.84
CA LEU A 57 11.21 -15.22 12.33
C LEU A 57 11.26 -14.19 13.46
N SER A 58 12.33 -14.24 14.25
CA SER A 58 12.55 -13.29 15.35
C SER A 58 13.44 -12.16 14.85
N ILE A 59 12.94 -10.92 14.86
CA ILE A 59 13.70 -9.73 14.41
C ILE A 59 14.62 -9.19 15.49
N ALA A 60 14.14 -9.15 16.73
CA ALA A 60 14.89 -8.67 17.89
C ALA A 60 14.82 -9.73 18.99
N GLU A 61 15.98 -10.24 19.39
CA GLU A 61 16.07 -11.20 20.49
C GLU A 61 15.64 -10.55 21.82
N GLY A 62 14.89 -11.28 22.64
CA GLY A 62 14.47 -10.82 23.97
C GLY A 62 13.35 -9.77 24.01
N ARG A 63 12.74 -9.43 22.86
CA ARG A 63 11.61 -8.50 22.80
C ARG A 63 10.43 -9.01 23.64
N LYS A 64 9.96 -8.20 24.59
CA LYS A 64 8.76 -8.50 25.38
C LYS A 64 7.52 -8.10 24.60
N VAL A 65 6.74 -9.10 24.19
CA VAL A 65 5.43 -8.90 23.55
C VAL A 65 4.36 -8.74 24.63
N PRO A 66 3.54 -7.66 24.61
CA PRO A 66 2.41 -7.52 25.51
C PRO A 66 1.46 -8.72 25.42
N SER A 67 0.93 -9.18 26.56
CA SER A 67 0.14 -10.43 26.64
C SER A 67 -1.10 -10.47 25.75
N ILE A 68 -1.73 -9.32 25.48
CA ILE A 68 -2.85 -9.22 24.54
C ILE A 68 -2.46 -9.65 23.11
N PHE A 69 -1.17 -9.53 22.74
CA PHE A 69 -0.62 -9.93 21.46
C PHE A 69 0.04 -11.32 21.51
N TRP A 70 -0.44 -12.22 22.37
CA TRP A 70 0.10 -13.59 22.56
C TRP A 70 0.26 -14.41 21.26
N PHE A 71 -0.48 -14.09 20.21
CA PHE A 71 -0.44 -14.73 18.89
C PHE A 71 0.56 -14.06 17.92
N GLN A 72 1.26 -13.00 18.35
CA GLN A 72 2.19 -12.18 17.58
C GLN A 72 3.60 -12.19 18.22
N ASN A 73 4.21 -13.37 18.34
CA ASN A 73 5.52 -13.51 18.99
C ASN A 73 6.71 -13.44 18.02
N ARG A 74 6.45 -13.64 16.73
CA ARG A 74 7.45 -13.66 15.66
C ARG A 74 6.90 -12.93 14.44
N MET A 75 7.78 -12.28 13.70
CA MET A 75 7.40 -11.61 12.46
C MET A 75 7.02 -12.67 11.44
N LYS A 76 5.85 -12.54 10.84
CA LYS A 76 5.33 -13.47 9.84
C LYS A 76 5.53 -12.91 8.44
N TYR A 77 5.86 -13.78 7.51
CA TYR A 77 6.03 -13.47 6.11
C TYR A 77 5.63 -14.67 5.24
N SER A 78 5.32 -14.43 3.97
CA SER A 78 5.17 -15.52 3.00
C SER A 78 6.34 -15.53 2.04
N VAL A 79 6.68 -16.73 1.57
CA VAL A 79 7.72 -16.94 0.58
C VAL A 79 7.24 -17.95 -0.46
N THR A 80 7.65 -17.75 -1.70
CA THR A 80 7.46 -18.73 -2.77
C THR A 80 8.73 -18.79 -3.59
N LEU A 81 9.38 -19.95 -3.58
CA LEU A 81 10.68 -20.16 -4.19
C LEU A 81 10.55 -20.92 -5.52
N GLN A 82 11.39 -20.55 -6.48
CA GLN A 82 11.63 -21.30 -7.70
C GLN A 82 12.55 -22.49 -7.39
N ASP A 83 12.34 -23.63 -8.05
CA ASP A 83 13.25 -24.78 -7.96
C ASP A 83 14.60 -24.55 -8.68
N ARG A 84 14.77 -23.37 -9.28
CA ARG A 84 15.94 -22.96 -10.05
C ARG A 84 16.50 -21.64 -9.52
N LYS A 85 17.73 -21.35 -9.93
CA LYS A 85 18.35 -20.04 -9.74
C LYS A 85 17.48 -18.94 -10.39
N ALA A 86 17.11 -17.93 -9.62
CA ALA A 86 16.17 -16.89 -10.02
C ALA A 86 16.39 -15.56 -9.26
N PRO A 87 15.92 -14.42 -9.78
CA PRO A 87 15.91 -13.17 -9.03
C PRO A 87 14.91 -13.24 -7.87
N LEU A 88 15.17 -12.50 -6.78
CA LEU A 88 14.24 -12.37 -5.66
C LEU A 88 13.59 -10.99 -5.66
N ILE A 89 12.26 -10.95 -5.56
CA ILE A 89 11.51 -9.71 -5.34
C ILE A 89 10.85 -9.70 -3.97
N PHE A 90 11.07 -8.60 -3.24
CA PHE A 90 10.32 -8.31 -2.03
C PHE A 90 9.06 -7.50 -2.36
N VAL A 91 7.95 -7.84 -1.71
CA VAL A 91 6.65 -7.13 -1.82
C VAL A 91 6.29 -6.55 -0.45
N ILE A 92 6.18 -5.22 -0.35
CA ILE A 92 5.75 -4.51 0.87
C ILE A 92 4.27 -4.18 0.77
N ALA A 93 3.49 -4.64 1.75
CA ALA A 93 2.04 -4.44 1.78
C ALA A 93 1.62 -2.98 2.12
N ALA A 94 0.38 -2.63 1.75
CA ALA A 94 -0.24 -1.33 2.06
C ALA A 94 -0.55 -1.15 3.55
N ALA A 95 -0.98 0.06 3.93
CA ALA A 95 -1.39 0.39 5.28
C ALA A 95 -2.36 -0.64 5.87
N GLY A 96 -2.05 -1.14 7.07
CA GLY A 96 -2.82 -2.17 7.77
C GLY A 96 -2.85 -3.55 7.12
N SER A 97 -2.19 -3.75 5.98
CA SER A 97 -2.25 -5.01 5.24
C SER A 97 -1.15 -5.98 5.68
N SER A 98 -1.51 -7.26 5.72
CA SER A 98 -0.60 -8.36 6.02
C SER A 98 0.16 -8.84 4.78
N TYR A 99 1.20 -9.63 5.03
CA TYR A 99 1.98 -10.35 4.02
C TYR A 99 1.15 -11.34 3.17
N ASN A 100 -0.07 -11.69 3.60
CA ASN A 100 -0.97 -12.64 2.92
C ASN A 100 -2.34 -12.02 2.56
N SER A 101 -2.40 -10.68 2.44
CA SER A 101 -3.61 -9.99 1.98
C SER A 101 -3.96 -10.38 0.54
N PRO A 102 -5.22 -10.20 0.09
CA PRO A 102 -5.62 -10.49 -1.30
C PRO A 102 -4.70 -9.82 -2.34
N THR A 103 -4.38 -8.54 -2.16
CA THR A 103 -3.48 -7.79 -3.04
C THR A 103 -2.06 -8.34 -3.02
N THR A 104 -1.54 -8.69 -1.85
CA THR A 104 -0.21 -9.30 -1.74
C THR A 104 -0.16 -10.65 -2.45
N ASN A 105 -1.20 -11.48 -2.33
CA ASN A 105 -1.29 -12.79 -2.99
C ASN A 105 -1.37 -12.67 -4.52
N ILE A 106 -2.05 -11.64 -5.04
CA ILE A 106 -2.07 -11.32 -6.48
C ILE A 106 -0.63 -11.05 -6.97
N LEU A 107 0.08 -10.15 -6.30
CA LEU A 107 1.46 -9.80 -6.66
C LEU A 107 2.40 -11.00 -6.53
N GLN A 108 2.25 -11.79 -5.46
CA GLN A 108 3.03 -13.01 -5.23
C GLN A 108 2.89 -14.00 -6.39
N ARG A 109 1.65 -14.25 -6.82
CA ARG A 109 1.35 -15.13 -7.97
C ARG A 109 1.88 -14.56 -9.28
N ALA A 110 1.71 -13.26 -9.52
CA ALA A 110 2.19 -12.60 -10.74
C ALA A 110 3.71 -12.71 -10.87
N PHE A 111 4.46 -12.33 -9.83
CA PHE A 111 5.92 -12.39 -9.87
C PHE A 111 6.46 -13.82 -9.85
N TYR A 112 5.83 -14.73 -9.11
CA TYR A 112 6.24 -16.14 -9.14
C TYR A 112 6.03 -16.76 -10.52
N LYS A 113 4.87 -16.52 -11.15
CA LYS A 113 4.60 -16.95 -12.54
C LYS A 113 5.62 -16.37 -13.53
N ALA A 114 6.12 -15.18 -13.25
CA ALA A 114 7.16 -14.51 -14.03
C ALA A 114 8.60 -14.98 -13.75
N GLY A 115 8.79 -15.97 -12.87
CA GLY A 115 10.09 -16.61 -12.62
C GLY A 115 10.90 -16.00 -11.47
N PHE A 116 10.29 -15.20 -10.60
CA PHE A 116 10.95 -14.69 -9.39
C PHE A 116 10.78 -15.65 -8.21
N HIS A 117 11.77 -15.68 -7.32
CA HIS A 117 11.53 -15.94 -5.91
C HIS A 117 10.77 -14.75 -5.34
N VAL A 118 9.73 -14.99 -4.54
CA VAL A 118 8.91 -13.90 -4.00
C VAL A 118 8.88 -13.97 -2.49
N VAL A 119 9.15 -12.85 -1.82
CA VAL A 119 8.98 -12.67 -0.38
C VAL A 119 7.99 -11.55 -0.15
N CYS A 120 6.96 -11.80 0.64
CA CYS A 120 5.96 -10.80 0.97
C CYS A 120 6.03 -10.41 2.45
N LEU A 121 5.98 -9.11 2.72
CA LEU A 121 6.07 -8.53 4.06
C LEU A 121 4.80 -7.75 4.39
N SER A 122 4.36 -7.84 5.64
CA SER A 122 3.29 -6.97 6.15
C SER A 122 3.75 -5.53 6.21
N SER A 123 2.82 -4.58 6.11
CA SER A 123 3.13 -3.17 6.32
C SER A 123 3.68 -2.92 7.73
N PRO A 124 4.56 -1.93 7.92
CA PRO A 124 4.96 -1.43 9.23
C PRO A 124 3.78 -1.06 10.14
N THR A 125 2.64 -0.70 9.55
CA THR A 125 1.39 -0.35 10.26
C THR A 125 0.51 -1.56 10.62
N HIS A 126 0.86 -2.77 10.19
CA HIS A 126 0.14 -3.98 10.56
C HIS A 126 0.58 -4.48 11.94
N PRO A 127 -0.35 -4.88 12.85
CA PRO A 127 -0.01 -5.22 14.23
C PRO A 127 1.08 -6.27 14.40
N ASN A 128 1.14 -7.31 13.54
CA ASN A 128 2.24 -8.28 13.60
C ASN A 128 3.60 -7.60 13.43
N PHE A 129 3.75 -6.70 12.46
CA PHE A 129 5.02 -6.01 12.22
C PHE A 129 5.32 -5.01 13.33
N MET A 130 4.32 -4.23 13.78
CA MET A 130 4.47 -3.28 14.90
C MET A 130 5.00 -3.96 16.16
N VAL A 131 4.40 -5.10 16.53
CA VAL A 131 4.72 -5.83 17.76
C VAL A 131 6.08 -6.52 17.66
N THR A 132 6.42 -7.09 16.51
CA THR A 132 7.56 -8.02 16.40
C THR A 132 8.80 -7.39 15.76
N ALA A 133 8.61 -6.47 14.81
CA ALA A 133 9.67 -5.97 13.93
C ALA A 133 9.96 -4.48 14.10
N SER A 134 8.97 -3.62 14.33
CA SER A 134 9.17 -2.15 14.47
C SER A 134 10.07 -1.81 15.64
N THR A 135 11.01 -0.88 15.56
CA THR A 135 11.87 -0.48 16.69
C THR A 135 11.15 0.43 17.68
N THR A 136 10.22 1.25 17.20
CA THR A 136 9.50 2.25 18.01
C THR A 136 8.13 1.75 18.46
N GLY A 137 7.52 0.81 17.72
CA GLY A 137 6.12 0.43 17.89
C GLY A 137 5.14 1.55 17.52
N VAL A 138 5.61 2.65 16.93
CA VAL A 138 4.80 3.77 16.42
C VAL A 138 5.13 3.96 14.93
N PRO A 139 4.41 3.27 14.04
CA PRO A 139 4.65 3.33 12.61
C PRO A 139 4.07 4.61 11.99
N GLY A 140 4.49 4.94 10.77
CA GLY A 140 4.07 6.12 10.01
C GLY A 140 5.17 7.18 9.87
N TYR A 141 6.28 7.05 10.61
CA TYR A 141 7.49 7.81 10.32
C TYR A 141 8.34 6.98 9.35
N VAL A 142 8.08 7.19 8.06
CA VAL A 142 8.58 6.37 6.94
C VAL A 142 10.10 6.13 6.97
N PRO A 143 10.96 7.06 7.41
CA PRO A 143 12.40 6.77 7.59
C PRO A 143 12.71 5.67 8.63
N ASP A 144 11.97 5.59 9.74
CA ASP A 144 12.13 4.53 10.75
C ASP A 144 11.56 3.21 10.21
N ASP A 145 10.38 3.29 9.60
CA ASP A 145 9.71 2.15 9.00
C ASP A 145 10.58 1.48 7.92
N ALA A 146 11.24 2.27 7.08
CA ALA A 146 12.19 1.77 6.07
C ALA A 146 13.40 1.07 6.70
N ARG A 147 13.94 1.57 7.82
CA ARG A 147 15.03 0.91 8.56
C ARG A 147 14.59 -0.41 9.17
N ASP A 148 13.36 -0.46 9.68
CA ASP A 148 12.79 -1.68 10.25
C ASP A 148 12.48 -2.73 9.17
N LEU A 149 11.93 -2.31 8.03
CA LEU A 149 11.74 -3.15 6.84
C LEU A 149 13.06 -3.68 6.32
N TYR A 150 14.08 -2.83 6.19
CA TYR A 150 15.39 -3.26 5.71
C TYR A 150 16.03 -4.32 6.62
N ARG A 151 15.89 -4.16 7.95
CA ARG A 151 16.33 -5.16 8.93
C ARG A 151 15.53 -6.46 8.80
N ALA A 152 14.20 -6.36 8.60
CA ALA A 152 13.35 -7.51 8.36
C ALA A 152 13.72 -8.28 7.09
N MET A 153 13.89 -7.58 5.97
CA MET A 153 14.34 -8.15 4.71
C MET A 153 15.69 -8.84 4.86
N THR A 154 16.62 -8.22 5.62
CA THR A 154 17.96 -8.80 5.87
C THR A 154 17.84 -10.11 6.64
N LYS A 155 16.94 -10.17 7.64
CA LYS A 155 16.70 -11.38 8.42
C LYS A 155 15.99 -12.46 7.62
N VAL A 156 15.02 -12.10 6.78
CA VAL A 156 14.40 -13.05 5.85
C VAL A 156 15.45 -13.61 4.89
N TRP A 157 16.31 -12.76 4.32
CA TRP A 157 17.36 -13.24 3.42
C TRP A 157 18.31 -14.23 4.11
N GLN A 158 18.69 -13.96 5.37
CA GLN A 158 19.47 -14.90 6.18
C GLN A 158 18.72 -16.21 6.46
N ASP A 159 17.40 -16.16 6.69
CA ASP A 159 16.54 -17.33 6.92
C ASP A 159 16.40 -18.21 5.67
N LEU A 160 16.53 -17.62 4.48
CA LEU A 160 16.49 -18.32 3.19
C LEU A 160 17.87 -18.82 2.71
N ASP A 161 18.92 -18.65 3.51
CA ASP A 161 20.26 -19.14 3.16
C ASP A 161 20.26 -20.67 3.02
N GLY A 162 20.80 -21.16 1.91
CA GLY A 162 20.76 -22.57 1.54
C GLY A 162 19.43 -23.08 0.96
N GLU A 163 18.34 -22.31 1.07
CA GLU A 163 17.03 -22.65 0.47
C GLU A 163 16.83 -22.05 -0.92
N ALA A 164 17.35 -20.83 -1.15
CA ALA A 164 17.15 -20.10 -2.40
C ALA A 164 18.47 -19.70 -3.08
N GLN A 165 18.59 -19.99 -4.38
CA GLN A 165 19.67 -19.46 -5.21
C GLN A 165 19.24 -18.14 -5.87
N VAL A 166 19.63 -17.01 -5.28
CA VAL A 166 19.24 -15.67 -5.74
C VAL A 166 20.27 -15.06 -6.71
N THR A 167 19.81 -14.51 -7.83
CA THR A 167 20.67 -13.81 -8.81
C THR A 167 20.81 -12.31 -8.56
N GLU A 168 19.68 -11.67 -8.25
CA GLU A 168 19.52 -10.22 -8.14
C GLU A 168 18.35 -9.93 -7.19
N PHE A 169 18.33 -8.72 -6.62
CA PHE A 169 17.25 -8.27 -5.75
C PHE A 169 16.40 -7.19 -6.39
N TYR A 170 15.10 -7.32 -6.22
CA TYR A 170 14.07 -6.39 -6.68
C TYR A 170 13.15 -6.04 -5.51
N LEU A 171 12.47 -4.91 -5.63
CA LEU A 171 11.55 -4.42 -4.61
C LEU A 171 10.29 -3.84 -5.25
N THR A 172 9.16 -4.11 -4.65
CA THR A 172 7.92 -3.41 -4.95
C THR A 172 7.09 -3.23 -3.70
N GLY A 173 6.18 -2.27 -3.75
CA GLY A 173 5.13 -2.13 -2.77
C GLY A 173 3.95 -1.40 -3.38
N TYR A 174 2.82 -1.46 -2.68
CA TYR A 174 1.58 -0.82 -3.11
C TYR A 174 1.03 0.10 -2.01
N SER A 175 0.44 1.24 -2.41
CA SER A 175 -0.04 2.28 -1.49
C SER A 175 1.06 2.74 -0.51
N LEU A 176 0.83 2.73 0.80
CA LEU A 176 1.89 3.03 1.79
C LEU A 176 3.16 2.20 1.58
N GLY A 177 3.02 0.91 1.26
CA GLY A 177 4.17 0.03 0.98
C GLY A 177 4.98 0.47 -0.24
N ALA A 178 4.37 1.18 -1.18
CA ALA A 178 5.06 1.79 -2.32
C ALA A 178 5.92 2.98 -1.88
N ALA A 179 5.40 3.82 -0.98
CA ALA A 179 6.19 4.88 -0.36
C ALA A 179 7.34 4.29 0.48
N ASP A 180 7.06 3.30 1.32
CA ASP A 180 8.08 2.56 2.08
C ASP A 180 9.17 2.01 1.17
N ALA A 181 8.82 1.42 0.03
CA ALA A 181 9.76 0.88 -0.94
C ALA A 181 10.74 1.93 -1.48
N ALA A 182 10.30 3.16 -1.73
CA ALA A 182 11.19 4.26 -2.13
C ALA A 182 12.19 4.65 -1.03
N PHE A 183 11.75 4.69 0.24
CA PHE A 183 12.65 4.97 1.36
C PHE A 183 13.62 3.82 1.64
N VAL A 184 13.16 2.57 1.54
CA VAL A 184 14.01 1.37 1.62
C VAL A 184 15.07 1.39 0.51
N ALA A 185 14.69 1.73 -0.72
CA ALA A 185 15.62 1.85 -1.84
C ALA A 185 16.67 2.95 -1.60
N ARG A 186 16.26 4.11 -1.07
CA ARG A 186 17.17 5.19 -0.70
C ARG A 186 18.15 4.77 0.39
N LEU A 187 17.69 4.03 1.40
CA LEU A 187 18.55 3.48 2.45
C LEU A 187 19.55 2.46 1.90
N ASP A 188 19.12 1.62 0.96
CA ASP A 188 19.97 0.62 0.30
C ASP A 188 21.10 1.25 -0.54
N GLU A 189 20.98 2.50 -0.99
CA GLU A 189 22.12 3.21 -1.63
C GLU A 189 23.31 3.37 -0.68
N GLU A 190 23.04 3.50 0.62
CA GLU A 190 24.05 3.69 1.66
C GLU A 190 24.53 2.34 2.20
N VAL A 191 23.59 1.43 2.49
CA VAL A 191 23.89 0.13 3.13
C VAL A 191 24.36 -0.92 2.12
N LYS A 192 23.80 -0.91 0.91
CA LYS A 192 24.12 -1.81 -0.23
C LYS A 192 24.07 -3.30 0.09
N GLY A 193 23.17 -3.71 0.99
CA GLY A 193 22.99 -5.11 1.35
C GLY A 193 22.18 -5.88 0.33
N PHE A 194 21.25 -5.22 -0.37
CA PHE A 194 20.51 -5.81 -1.49
C PHE A 194 20.96 -5.26 -2.83
N ASN A 195 21.33 -3.99 -2.88
CA ASN A 195 21.68 -3.28 -4.10
C ASN A 195 20.59 -3.45 -5.17
N PHE A 196 19.35 -3.06 -4.83
CA PHE A 196 18.16 -3.32 -5.64
C PHE A 196 18.35 -2.91 -7.10
N LYS A 197 18.06 -3.83 -8.01
CA LYS A 197 18.22 -3.63 -9.44
C LYS A 197 17.12 -2.76 -10.03
N LYS A 198 15.87 -2.98 -9.61
CA LYS A 198 14.71 -2.13 -9.91
C LYS A 198 13.75 -2.10 -8.73
N VAL A 199 13.03 -0.98 -8.60
CA VAL A 199 12.01 -0.75 -7.58
C VAL A 199 10.73 -0.22 -8.23
N LEU A 200 9.59 -0.85 -7.96
CA LEU A 200 8.30 -0.41 -8.51
C LEU A 200 7.36 0.07 -7.42
N MET A 201 6.90 1.31 -7.53
CA MET A 201 5.86 1.88 -6.68
C MET A 201 4.50 1.79 -7.35
N ILE A 202 3.52 1.18 -6.69
CA ILE A 202 2.15 1.04 -7.21
C ILE A 202 1.20 1.91 -6.37
N ASN A 203 0.58 2.91 -6.98
CA ASN A 203 -0.33 3.88 -6.35
C ASN A 203 0.23 4.48 -5.04
N PRO A 204 1.48 5.00 -5.00
CA PRO A 204 2.05 5.54 -3.77
C PRO A 204 1.37 6.85 -3.33
N PRO A 205 1.19 7.11 -2.03
CA PRO A 205 0.92 8.45 -1.56
C PRO A 205 2.15 9.34 -1.80
N VAL A 206 1.93 10.58 -2.28
CA VAL A 206 3.01 11.57 -2.42
C VAL A 206 3.20 12.31 -1.10
N ASN A 207 2.13 12.95 -0.61
CA ASN A 207 2.08 13.51 0.74
C ASN A 207 1.27 12.56 1.63
N LEU A 208 1.97 11.72 2.40
CA LEU A 208 1.35 10.70 3.25
C LEU A 208 0.29 11.30 4.19
N HIS A 209 0.59 12.43 4.83
CA HIS A 209 -0.35 13.10 5.72
C HIS A 209 -1.62 13.53 4.97
N ALA A 210 -1.47 14.20 3.82
CA ALA A 210 -2.61 14.65 3.02
C ALA A 210 -3.46 13.48 2.51
N SER A 211 -2.84 12.41 2.00
CA SER A 211 -3.54 11.20 1.57
C SER A 211 -4.37 10.57 2.69
N ILE A 212 -3.82 10.53 3.90
CA ILE A 212 -4.55 10.02 5.06
C ILE A 212 -5.73 10.93 5.42
N LEU A 213 -5.60 12.26 5.34
CA LEU A 213 -6.71 13.17 5.60
C LEU A 213 -7.83 13.05 4.56
N LEU A 214 -7.50 12.78 3.30
CA LEU A 214 -8.51 12.49 2.27
C LEU A 214 -9.32 11.25 2.66
N LEU A 215 -8.66 10.16 3.06
CA LEU A 215 -9.33 8.94 3.52
C LEU A 215 -10.14 9.15 4.81
N ASP A 216 -9.64 9.93 5.76
CA ASP A 216 -10.35 10.24 7.01
C ASP A 216 -11.65 11.00 6.74
N ARG A 217 -11.60 11.98 5.82
CA ARG A 217 -12.76 12.78 5.38
C ARG A 217 -13.75 12.00 4.55
N MET A 218 -13.33 10.99 3.79
CA MET A 218 -14.26 10.11 3.07
C MET A 218 -15.29 9.47 4.00
N LEU A 219 -14.94 9.19 5.25
CA LEU A 219 -15.90 8.78 6.27
C LEU A 219 -16.72 9.97 6.79
N LEU A 220 -16.03 10.97 7.35
CA LEU A 220 -16.67 12.03 8.14
C LEU A 220 -17.62 12.92 7.32
N ASP A 221 -17.27 13.21 6.07
CA ASP A 221 -18.04 14.13 5.22
C ASP A 221 -19.23 13.44 4.52
N ASN A 222 -19.28 12.11 4.58
CA ASN A 222 -20.25 11.30 3.86
C ASN A 222 -21.20 10.49 4.74
N ILE A 223 -21.02 10.50 6.06
CA ILE A 223 -22.01 9.95 7.00
C ILE A 223 -22.90 11.07 7.55
N PRO A 224 -24.24 10.88 7.60
CA PRO A 224 -25.15 11.86 8.17
C PRO A 224 -24.80 12.21 9.63
N GLY A 225 -24.59 13.49 9.93
CA GLY A 225 -24.20 13.95 11.27
C GLY A 225 -22.71 13.78 11.59
N GLY A 226 -21.87 13.45 10.61
CA GLY A 226 -20.44 13.24 10.80
C GLY A 226 -20.18 12.12 11.81
N ILE A 227 -19.15 12.26 12.65
CA ILE A 227 -18.77 11.18 13.58
C ILE A 227 -19.89 10.75 14.54
N ALA A 228 -20.87 11.62 14.84
CA ALA A 228 -22.04 11.27 15.65
C ALA A 228 -22.93 10.22 14.96
N GLY A 229 -22.93 10.17 13.63
CA GLY A 229 -23.65 9.21 12.80
C GLY A 229 -22.93 7.88 12.57
N LEU A 230 -21.74 7.68 13.15
CA LEU A 230 -20.93 6.48 12.90
C LEU A 230 -21.66 5.18 13.27
N ASN A 231 -22.30 5.11 14.43
CA ASN A 231 -22.98 3.88 14.86
C ASN A 231 -24.15 3.51 13.92
N PRO A 232 -25.11 4.41 13.61
CA PRO A 232 -26.14 4.13 12.62
C PRO A 232 -25.59 3.70 11.26
N PHE A 233 -24.50 4.33 10.80
CA PHE A 233 -23.86 3.96 9.54
C PHE A 233 -23.28 2.54 9.58
N VAL A 234 -22.54 2.18 10.63
CA VAL A 234 -22.01 0.81 10.80
C VAL A 234 -23.14 -0.21 10.87
N ASP A 235 -24.21 0.08 11.59
CA ASP A 235 -25.39 -0.80 11.68
C ASP A 235 -26.06 -0.99 10.31
N GLN A 236 -26.15 0.07 9.50
CA GLN A 236 -26.65 0.02 8.13
C GLN A 236 -25.76 -0.87 7.24
N VAL A 237 -24.43 -0.69 7.30
CA VAL A 237 -23.47 -1.50 6.54
C VAL A 237 -23.58 -2.98 6.90
N MET A 238 -23.62 -3.30 8.19
CA MET A 238 -23.77 -4.68 8.67
C MET A 238 -25.11 -5.28 8.26
N THR A 239 -26.18 -4.49 8.25
CA THR A 239 -27.51 -4.93 7.79
C THR A 239 -27.51 -5.21 6.28
N LYS A 240 -26.93 -4.33 5.46
CA LYS A 240 -26.78 -4.54 4.00
C LYS A 240 -25.98 -5.82 3.73
N PHE A 241 -24.84 -5.99 4.39
CA PHE A 241 -24.00 -7.18 4.28
C PHE A 241 -24.73 -8.46 4.68
N ALA A 242 -25.44 -8.47 5.82
CA ALA A 242 -26.25 -9.61 6.25
C ALA A 242 -27.38 -9.94 5.27
N GLY A 243 -27.95 -8.93 4.60
CA GLY A 243 -28.93 -9.10 3.52
C GLY A 243 -28.33 -9.83 2.31
N LEU A 244 -27.18 -9.38 1.83
CA LEU A 244 -26.46 -10.02 0.72
C LEU A 244 -26.17 -11.51 1.00
N TYR A 245 -25.74 -11.83 2.22
CA TYR A 245 -25.46 -13.22 2.62
C TYR A 245 -26.69 -14.13 2.65
N ARG A 246 -27.88 -13.60 2.95
CA ARG A 246 -29.12 -14.40 2.98
C ARG A 246 -29.65 -14.70 1.58
N GLY A 247 -29.30 -13.89 0.58
CA GLY A 247 -29.76 -14.03 -0.80
C GLY A 247 -28.92 -14.96 -1.67
N MET A 248 -27.73 -15.36 -1.24
CA MET A 248 -26.83 -16.21 -2.03
C MET A 248 -27.02 -17.71 -1.71
N GLU A 249 -27.31 -18.51 -2.74
CA GLU A 249 -27.42 -19.98 -2.62
C GLU A 249 -26.04 -20.68 -2.51
N SER A 250 -24.93 -19.99 -2.83
CA SER A 250 -23.56 -20.49 -2.68
C SER A 250 -22.63 -19.45 -2.02
N LEU A 251 -21.58 -19.93 -1.36
CA LEU A 251 -20.65 -19.15 -0.51
C LEU A 251 -19.56 -18.38 -1.28
N ASP A 252 -19.56 -18.36 -2.61
CA ASP A 252 -18.49 -17.74 -3.40
C ASP A 252 -18.69 -16.22 -3.57
N PHE A 253 -18.50 -15.49 -2.46
CA PHE A 253 -18.42 -14.04 -2.48
C PHE A 253 -17.11 -13.60 -3.17
N ASN A 254 -17.23 -13.07 -4.40
CA ASN A 254 -16.09 -12.67 -5.23
C ASN A 254 -16.30 -11.27 -5.85
N ASN A 255 -15.29 -10.77 -6.59
CA ASN A 255 -15.33 -9.45 -7.21
C ASN A 255 -16.50 -9.27 -8.19
N ASP A 256 -16.93 -10.32 -8.91
CA ASP A 256 -18.05 -10.22 -9.85
C ASP A 256 -19.37 -10.07 -9.11
N VAL A 257 -19.57 -10.80 -8.00
CA VAL A 257 -20.74 -10.66 -7.13
C VAL A 257 -20.78 -9.25 -6.54
N LEU A 258 -19.65 -8.75 -6.03
CA LEU A 258 -19.56 -7.38 -5.52
C LEU A 258 -19.86 -6.35 -6.61
N TYR A 259 -19.24 -6.48 -7.78
CA TYR A 259 -19.46 -5.57 -8.91
C TYR A 259 -20.93 -5.58 -9.35
N GLN A 260 -21.56 -6.75 -9.45
CA GLN A 260 -22.99 -6.87 -9.77
C GLN A 260 -23.86 -6.19 -8.71
N VAL A 261 -23.58 -6.38 -7.42
CA VAL A 261 -24.30 -5.69 -6.33
C VAL A 261 -24.17 -4.17 -6.48
N PHE A 262 -22.98 -3.65 -6.78
CA PHE A 262 -22.79 -2.21 -6.99
C PHE A 262 -23.51 -1.70 -8.26
N GLU A 263 -23.54 -2.48 -9.33
CA GLU A 263 -24.27 -2.15 -10.56
C GLU A 263 -25.80 -2.21 -10.38
N GLU A 264 -26.30 -3.11 -9.53
CA GLU A 264 -27.73 -3.29 -9.25
C GLU A 264 -28.26 -2.29 -8.22
N GLU A 265 -27.61 -2.21 -7.06
CA GLU A 265 -28.01 -1.32 -5.95
C GLU A 265 -27.68 0.15 -6.25
N LYS A 266 -26.68 0.41 -7.10
CA LYS A 266 -26.19 1.75 -7.49
C LYS A 266 -26.06 2.68 -6.28
N PRO A 267 -25.30 2.29 -5.24
CA PRO A 267 -25.09 3.17 -4.10
C PRO A 267 -24.46 4.47 -4.58
N ASP A 268 -24.81 5.58 -3.94
CA ASP A 268 -24.22 6.86 -4.31
C ASP A 268 -22.73 6.92 -3.91
N ASP A 269 -21.99 7.82 -4.56
CA ASP A 269 -20.55 8.00 -4.29
C ASP A 269 -20.27 8.36 -2.83
N ARG A 270 -21.21 8.96 -2.10
CA ARG A 270 -21.03 9.29 -0.68
C ARG A 270 -21.07 8.04 0.16
N GLU A 271 -22.03 7.13 -0.07
CA GLU A 271 -22.07 5.84 0.61
C GLU A 271 -20.79 5.03 0.34
N MET A 272 -20.30 5.01 -0.90
CA MET A 272 -19.07 4.29 -1.25
C MET A 272 -17.82 4.93 -0.64
N ALA A 273 -17.71 6.27 -0.66
CA ALA A 273 -16.64 6.98 0.02
C ALA A 273 -16.67 6.68 1.54
N ALA A 274 -17.84 6.69 2.16
CA ALA A 274 -17.99 6.37 3.58
C ALA A 274 -17.56 4.93 3.91
N LEU A 275 -17.82 3.96 3.02
CA LEU A 275 -17.34 2.57 3.16
C LEU A 275 -15.81 2.48 3.12
N ILE A 276 -15.18 3.17 2.17
CA ILE A 276 -13.71 3.23 2.06
C ILE A 276 -13.11 3.90 3.29
N GLY A 277 -13.67 5.04 3.71
CA GLY A 277 -13.26 5.74 4.91
C GLY A 277 -13.44 4.92 6.19
N LEU A 278 -14.50 4.10 6.30
CA LEU A 278 -14.71 3.18 7.42
C LEU A 278 -13.66 2.06 7.45
N SER A 279 -13.35 1.49 6.28
CA SER A 279 -12.27 0.50 6.15
C SER A 279 -10.92 1.07 6.62
N PHE A 280 -10.58 2.29 6.16
CA PHE A 280 -9.39 2.99 6.64
C PHE A 280 -9.44 3.29 8.14
N ARG A 281 -10.60 3.69 8.68
CA ARG A 281 -10.77 3.96 10.11
C ARG A 281 -10.52 2.73 10.98
N LEU A 282 -10.91 1.53 10.52
CA LEU A 282 -10.65 0.27 11.22
C LEU A 282 -9.14 -0.04 11.26
N VAL A 283 -8.44 0.16 10.14
CA VAL A 283 -6.97 0.02 10.07
C VAL A 283 -6.30 0.99 11.05
N SER A 284 -6.69 2.27 10.99
CA SER A 284 -6.15 3.33 11.85
C SER A 284 -6.40 3.02 13.33
N ALA A 285 -7.62 2.64 13.71
CA ALA A 285 -7.97 2.27 15.09
C ALA A 285 -7.10 1.12 15.63
N ASN A 286 -6.84 0.10 14.80
CA ASN A 286 -6.01 -1.05 15.20
C ASN A 286 -4.54 -0.65 15.37
N MET A 287 -4.03 0.22 14.49
CA MET A 287 -2.70 0.81 14.59
C MET A 287 -2.55 1.66 15.86
N MET A 288 -3.50 2.57 16.12
CA MET A 288 -3.48 3.43 17.30
C MET A 288 -3.50 2.62 18.60
N LEU A 289 -4.39 1.63 18.69
CA LEU A 289 -4.51 0.75 19.85
C LEU A 289 -3.21 -0.03 20.07
N THR A 290 -2.64 -0.58 18.99
CA THR A 290 -1.39 -1.33 19.07
C THR A 290 -0.22 -0.45 19.50
N ALA A 291 -0.10 0.75 18.92
CA ALA A 291 0.94 1.71 19.27
C ALA A 291 0.85 2.15 20.75
N ASP A 292 -0.36 2.44 21.23
CA ASP A 292 -0.60 2.84 22.63
C ASP A 292 -0.27 1.72 23.61
N ILE A 293 -0.68 0.47 23.32
CA ILE A 293 -0.37 -0.70 24.17
C ILE A 293 1.15 -0.96 24.23
N ILE A 294 1.84 -0.95 23.07
CA ILE A 294 3.29 -1.21 23.03
C ILE A 294 4.06 -0.12 23.80
N ASN A 295 3.63 1.13 23.68
CA ASN A 295 4.36 2.26 24.25
C ASN A 295 3.85 2.71 25.63
N ASN A 296 2.75 2.12 26.12
CA ASN A 296 2.13 2.45 27.41
C ASN A 296 1.91 3.96 27.59
N GLN A 297 1.44 4.65 26.54
CA GLN A 297 1.30 6.10 26.53
C GLN A 297 0.08 6.57 27.32
N GLY A 298 -0.99 5.76 27.35
CA GLY A 298 -2.20 6.08 28.09
C GLY A 298 -3.27 6.77 27.24
N TYR A 299 -3.20 6.65 25.91
CA TYR A 299 -4.05 7.41 24.99
C TYR A 299 -5.42 6.77 24.80
N LEU A 300 -5.46 5.46 24.55
CA LEU A 300 -6.69 4.66 24.43
C LEU A 300 -6.86 3.73 25.64
N VAL A 301 -5.78 3.09 26.04
CA VAL A 301 -5.70 2.17 27.18
C VAL A 301 -5.11 2.93 28.36
N PRO A 302 -5.74 2.92 29.55
CA PRO A 302 -5.20 3.62 30.71
C PRO A 302 -3.76 3.25 31.01
N LYS A 303 -2.93 4.25 31.35
CA LYS A 303 -1.51 4.05 31.60
C LYS A 303 -1.28 2.97 32.67
N ASN A 304 -0.37 2.05 32.38
CA ASN A 304 -0.01 0.86 33.17
C ASN A 304 -1.11 -0.22 33.27
N ARG A 305 -2.23 -0.12 32.52
CA ARG A 305 -3.18 -1.22 32.38
C ARG A 305 -2.56 -2.30 31.49
N ILE A 306 -2.32 -3.48 32.05
CA ILE A 306 -1.89 -4.65 31.30
C ILE A 306 -3.14 -5.36 30.78
N LEU A 307 -3.27 -5.44 29.45
CA LEU A 307 -4.32 -6.21 28.79
C LEU A 307 -3.85 -7.65 28.57
N THR A 308 -4.72 -8.59 28.91
CA THR A 308 -4.56 -10.03 28.73
C THR A 308 -5.44 -10.51 27.57
N PRO A 309 -5.21 -11.73 27.04
CA PRO A 309 -6.04 -12.30 25.96
C PRO A 309 -7.55 -12.36 26.25
N ASN A 310 -7.93 -12.31 27.53
CA ASN A 310 -9.31 -12.44 27.99
C ASN A 310 -9.98 -11.08 28.31
N ASP A 311 -9.23 -9.97 28.23
CA ASP A 311 -9.80 -8.63 28.46
C ASP A 311 -10.65 -8.19 27.26
N PRO A 312 -11.84 -7.61 27.47
CA PRO A 312 -12.66 -7.09 26.39
C PRO A 312 -12.00 -5.85 25.76
N THR A 313 -11.86 -5.84 24.44
CA THR A 313 -11.30 -4.72 23.67
C THR A 313 -12.34 -3.83 23.00
N THR A 314 -13.63 -4.20 23.11
CA THR A 314 -14.74 -3.51 22.43
C THR A 314 -14.82 -2.03 22.76
N GLU A 315 -14.65 -1.64 24.03
CA GLU A 315 -14.73 -0.22 24.42
C GLU A 315 -13.55 0.59 23.86
N TYR A 316 -12.34 0.02 23.83
CA TYR A 316 -11.19 0.67 23.19
C TYR A 316 -11.40 0.85 21.69
N LEU A 317 -11.96 -0.16 21.02
CA LEU A 317 -12.30 -0.08 19.60
C LEU A 317 -13.34 1.02 19.33
N LYS A 318 -14.41 1.10 20.15
CA LYS A 318 -15.45 2.14 20.00
C LYS A 318 -14.90 3.56 20.12
N VAL A 319 -13.93 3.76 21.02
CA VAL A 319 -13.23 5.04 21.18
C VAL A 319 -12.29 5.29 20.01
N ALA A 320 -11.45 4.32 19.65
CA ALA A 320 -10.47 4.45 18.57
C ALA A 320 -11.14 4.76 17.22
N LEU A 321 -12.29 4.16 16.91
CA LEU A 321 -13.05 4.45 15.69
C LEU A 321 -13.60 5.90 15.63
N ARG A 322 -13.66 6.61 16.76
CA ARG A 322 -14.11 8.01 16.85
C ARG A 322 -12.98 9.02 16.72
N LEU A 323 -11.73 8.58 16.77
CA LEU A 323 -10.58 9.47 16.66
C LEU A 323 -10.21 9.66 15.20
N SER A 324 -10.17 10.91 14.73
CA SER A 324 -9.59 11.23 13.43
C SER A 324 -8.09 10.97 13.42
N PHE A 325 -7.55 10.73 12.22
CA PHE A 325 -6.10 10.69 12.10
C PHE A 325 -5.44 12.01 12.52
N ASP A 326 -6.04 13.17 12.24
CA ASP A 326 -5.54 14.47 12.70
C ASP A 326 -5.41 14.52 14.24
N GLN A 327 -6.41 14.01 14.97
CA GLN A 327 -6.36 13.95 16.43
C GLN A 327 -5.22 13.03 16.90
N PHE A 328 -5.09 11.84 16.31
CA PHE A 328 -3.99 10.94 16.62
C PHE A 328 -2.62 11.55 16.27
N PHE A 329 -2.52 12.25 15.14
CA PHE A 329 -1.29 12.92 14.72
C PHE A 329 -0.87 13.96 15.76
N ASP A 330 -1.80 14.82 16.16
CA ASP A 330 -1.55 15.94 17.07
C ASP A 330 -1.34 15.52 18.53
N GLU A 331 -2.09 14.52 19.00
CA GLU A 331 -2.16 14.15 20.41
C GLU A 331 -1.23 12.97 20.77
N PHE A 332 -0.86 12.14 19.78
CA PHE A 332 -0.01 10.95 20.01
C PHE A 332 1.26 10.97 19.17
N PHE A 333 1.13 10.98 17.84
CA PHE A 333 2.24 10.74 16.91
C PHE A 333 3.30 11.86 16.97
N PHE A 334 2.88 13.12 16.79
CA PHE A 334 3.78 14.25 16.84
C PHE A 334 4.46 14.41 18.21
N PRO A 335 3.74 14.37 19.35
CA PRO A 335 4.38 14.38 20.67
C PRO A 335 5.42 13.26 20.86
N PHE A 336 5.15 12.06 20.36
CA PHE A 336 6.07 10.93 20.44
C PHE A 336 7.40 11.20 19.72
N PHE A 337 7.36 11.75 18.51
CA PHE A 337 8.57 12.05 17.73
C PHE A 337 9.26 13.34 18.20
N LYS A 338 8.51 14.38 18.60
CA LYS A 338 9.05 15.60 19.16
C LYS A 338 9.87 15.35 20.43
N ALA A 339 9.45 14.42 21.28
CA ALA A 339 10.21 14.03 22.47
C ALA A 339 11.58 13.40 22.15
N ARG A 340 11.73 12.80 20.95
CA ARG A 340 12.96 12.14 20.48
C ARG A 340 13.84 13.04 19.63
N MET A 341 13.24 14.00 18.95
CA MET A 341 13.89 14.95 18.05
C MET A 341 13.62 16.38 18.52
N PRO A 342 14.43 16.91 19.46
CA PRO A 342 14.26 18.28 19.96
C PRO A 342 14.33 19.29 18.81
N GLY A 343 13.31 20.14 18.70
CA GLY A 343 13.21 21.14 17.63
C GLY A 343 12.37 20.70 16.43
N LEU A 344 11.91 19.45 16.36
CA LEU A 344 10.99 18.98 15.34
C LEU A 344 9.67 19.78 15.37
N THR A 345 9.27 20.32 14.22
CA THR A 345 7.96 20.94 14.00
C THR A 345 7.02 19.97 13.30
N LYS A 346 5.70 20.25 13.33
CA LYS A 346 4.72 19.40 12.64
C LYS A 346 4.94 19.41 11.14
N GLU A 347 5.26 20.59 10.59
CA GLU A 347 5.50 20.81 9.17
C GLU A 347 6.74 20.06 8.70
N ALA A 348 7.82 20.06 9.50
CA ALA A 348 9.01 19.28 9.23
C ALA A 348 8.70 17.78 9.23
N LEU A 349 7.97 17.28 10.22
CA LEU A 349 7.59 15.87 10.31
C LEU A 349 6.73 15.44 9.10
N ILE A 350 5.74 16.24 8.71
CA ILE A 350 4.90 16.00 7.52
C ILE A 350 5.74 15.97 6.24
N ALA A 351 6.70 16.91 6.11
CA ALA A 351 7.57 16.98 4.96
C ALA A 351 8.52 15.78 4.88
N GLU A 352 9.09 15.34 6.00
CA GLU A 352 10.04 14.22 6.08
C GLU A 352 9.42 12.89 5.64
N VAL A 353 8.15 12.63 6.00
CA VAL A 353 7.44 11.39 5.65
C VAL A 353 6.84 11.40 4.24
N SER A 354 6.90 12.52 3.52
CA SER A 354 6.42 12.63 2.14
C SER A 354 7.47 12.12 1.15
N LEU A 355 7.04 11.57 0.01
CA LEU A 355 7.94 11.28 -1.12
C LEU A 355 8.71 12.52 -1.61
N LYS A 356 8.22 13.74 -1.33
CA LYS A 356 8.91 14.99 -1.66
C LYS A 356 10.25 15.13 -0.93
N SER A 357 10.43 14.50 0.24
CA SER A 357 11.73 14.47 0.92
C SER A 357 12.80 13.69 0.14
N LEU A 358 12.37 12.79 -0.75
CA LEU A 358 13.23 12.01 -1.63
C LEU A 358 13.33 12.56 -3.06
N GLU A 359 12.75 13.73 -3.36
CA GLU A 359 12.62 14.23 -4.73
C GLU A 359 13.94 14.23 -5.50
N HIS A 360 15.02 14.74 -4.90
CA HIS A 360 16.34 14.76 -5.54
C HIS A 360 16.82 13.34 -5.88
N TYR A 361 16.62 12.37 -5.00
CA TYR A 361 16.99 10.98 -5.27
C TYR A 361 16.12 10.38 -6.39
N LEU A 362 14.80 10.54 -6.28
CA LEU A 362 13.83 9.96 -7.22
C LEU A 362 13.96 10.52 -8.65
N ARG A 363 14.37 11.77 -8.80
CA ARG A 363 14.65 12.40 -10.11
C ARG A 363 15.90 11.84 -10.78
N ASN A 364 16.94 11.56 -10.00
CA ASN A 364 18.26 11.21 -10.52
C ASN A 364 18.48 9.70 -10.68
N THR A 365 17.66 8.86 -10.05
CA THR A 365 17.74 7.41 -10.17
C THR A 365 16.96 6.89 -11.38
N ASP A 366 17.52 5.91 -12.09
CA ASP A 366 16.89 5.24 -13.24
C ASP A 366 16.16 3.94 -12.85
N LYS A 367 16.44 3.39 -11.67
CA LYS A 367 15.93 2.08 -11.23
C LYS A 367 14.52 2.08 -10.64
N ILE A 368 13.96 3.25 -10.31
CA ILE A 368 12.66 3.36 -9.63
C ILE A 368 11.56 3.76 -10.63
N GLY A 369 10.47 3.00 -10.70
CA GLY A 369 9.30 3.33 -11.51
C GLY A 369 8.08 3.60 -10.64
N VAL A 370 7.08 4.27 -11.22
CA VAL A 370 5.77 4.46 -10.60
C VAL A 370 4.65 4.07 -11.57
N MET A 371 3.67 3.34 -11.04
CA MET A 371 2.41 3.05 -11.71
C MET A 371 1.28 3.60 -10.86
N VAL A 372 0.41 4.42 -11.43
CA VAL A 372 -0.64 5.11 -10.68
C VAL A 372 -1.85 5.35 -11.56
N ASN A 373 -3.02 5.47 -10.94
CA ASN A 373 -4.27 5.79 -11.60
C ASN A 373 -4.55 7.28 -11.50
N ALA A 374 -4.99 7.90 -12.59
CA ALA A 374 -5.30 9.32 -12.63
C ALA A 374 -6.52 9.70 -11.77
N ASP A 375 -7.39 8.72 -11.50
CA ASP A 375 -8.58 8.82 -10.64
C ASP A 375 -8.34 8.25 -9.23
N ASP A 376 -7.08 8.10 -8.81
CA ASP A 376 -6.75 7.63 -7.46
C ASP A 376 -7.16 8.67 -6.40
N MET A 377 -8.14 8.29 -5.59
CA MET A 377 -8.80 9.13 -4.60
C MET A 377 -7.92 9.50 -3.39
N ILE A 378 -6.74 8.89 -3.23
CA ILE A 378 -5.79 9.26 -2.16
C ILE A 378 -4.80 10.36 -2.58
N LEU A 379 -4.86 10.80 -3.84
CA LEU A 379 -3.95 11.80 -4.41
C LEU A 379 -4.68 13.11 -4.69
N ALA A 380 -4.04 14.22 -4.34
CA ALA A 380 -4.46 15.52 -4.85
C ALA A 380 -4.01 15.69 -6.32
N HIS A 381 -4.57 16.67 -7.02
CA HIS A 381 -4.20 16.94 -8.41
C HIS A 381 -2.69 17.23 -8.54
N GLU A 382 -2.15 18.04 -7.63
CA GLU A 382 -0.72 18.36 -7.58
C GLU A 382 0.18 17.15 -7.28
N ASP A 383 -0.34 16.09 -6.66
CA ASP A 383 0.42 14.87 -6.38
C ASP A 383 0.62 14.05 -7.66
N LEU A 384 -0.41 13.99 -8.52
CA LEU A 384 -0.28 13.33 -9.83
C LEU A 384 0.70 14.09 -10.73
N GLU A 385 0.60 15.43 -10.78
CA GLU A 385 1.56 16.26 -11.51
C GLU A 385 3.00 16.08 -10.99
N TYR A 386 3.17 15.98 -9.66
CA TYR A 386 4.45 15.69 -9.04
C TYR A 386 5.02 14.34 -9.50
N LEU A 387 4.22 13.26 -9.48
CA LEU A 387 4.64 11.94 -9.93
C LEU A 387 5.08 11.96 -11.40
N VAL A 388 4.29 12.58 -12.28
CA VAL A 388 4.67 12.73 -13.70
C VAL A 388 5.97 13.52 -13.83
N GLY A 389 6.10 14.63 -13.10
CA GLY A 389 7.27 15.49 -13.15
C GLY A 389 8.56 14.85 -12.63
N VAL A 390 8.48 13.99 -11.62
CA VAL A 390 9.65 13.32 -11.02
C VAL A 390 10.08 12.10 -11.81
N PHE A 391 9.14 11.28 -12.26
CA PHE A 391 9.43 9.98 -12.86
C PHE A 391 9.54 10.05 -14.39
N GLY A 392 8.88 11.02 -15.04
CA GLY A 392 8.93 11.18 -16.50
C GLY A 392 8.54 9.89 -17.23
N ASN A 393 9.44 9.35 -18.04
CA ASN A 393 9.23 8.09 -18.76
C ASN A 393 9.17 6.84 -17.87
N ARG A 394 9.53 6.95 -16.58
CA ARG A 394 9.38 5.87 -15.57
C ARG A 394 8.02 5.88 -14.89
N ALA A 395 7.15 6.84 -15.23
CA ALA A 395 5.75 6.83 -14.81
C ALA A 395 4.86 6.17 -15.86
N LYS A 396 3.99 5.25 -15.40
CA LYS A 396 2.82 4.78 -16.15
C LYS A 396 1.58 5.32 -15.44
N ILE A 397 0.82 6.17 -16.13
CA ILE A 397 -0.42 6.75 -15.62
C ILE A 397 -1.59 6.07 -16.34
N TYR A 398 -2.38 5.30 -15.60
CA TYR A 398 -3.62 4.73 -16.13
C TYR A 398 -4.74 5.76 -15.98
N PRO A 399 -5.63 5.93 -16.98
CA PRO A 399 -6.68 6.93 -16.92
C PRO A 399 -7.75 6.62 -15.86
N ARG A 400 -7.86 5.36 -15.42
CA ARG A 400 -8.84 4.92 -14.42
C ARG A 400 -8.37 3.67 -13.66
N GLY A 401 -8.99 3.42 -12.51
CA GLY A 401 -8.74 2.24 -11.68
C GLY A 401 -8.89 2.49 -10.19
N GLY A 402 -9.20 3.72 -9.78
CA GLY A 402 -9.29 4.12 -8.38
C GLY A 402 -8.00 3.87 -7.62
N HIS A 403 -8.09 3.65 -6.31
CA HIS A 403 -6.97 3.16 -5.53
C HIS A 403 -6.85 1.63 -5.64
N LEU A 404 -5.86 1.13 -6.40
CA LEU A 404 -5.50 -0.28 -6.60
C LEU A 404 -6.56 -1.21 -7.25
N GLY A 405 -7.68 -0.67 -7.74
CA GLY A 405 -8.78 -1.49 -8.27
C GLY A 405 -8.42 -2.30 -9.51
N ASN A 406 -7.45 -1.82 -10.29
CA ASN A 406 -6.95 -2.44 -11.51
C ASN A 406 -5.65 -3.24 -11.30
N ILE A 407 -5.25 -3.54 -10.07
CA ILE A 407 -3.94 -4.17 -9.80
C ILE A 407 -3.79 -5.57 -10.42
N ASP A 408 -4.89 -6.31 -10.56
CA ASP A 408 -4.95 -7.62 -11.22
C ASP A 408 -5.51 -7.57 -12.65
N TYR A 409 -5.72 -6.37 -13.21
CA TYR A 409 -6.08 -6.21 -14.62
C TYR A 409 -4.93 -6.70 -15.52
N LYS A 410 -5.27 -7.46 -16.57
CA LYS A 410 -4.28 -8.09 -17.47
C LYS A 410 -3.17 -7.15 -17.94
N GLU A 411 -3.53 -5.95 -18.39
CA GLU A 411 -2.58 -4.96 -18.92
C GLU A 411 -1.69 -4.40 -17.81
N ASN A 412 -2.26 -4.13 -16.63
CA ASN A 412 -1.49 -3.67 -15.47
C ASN A 412 -0.49 -4.73 -15.01
N VAL A 413 -0.88 -6.01 -14.98
CA VAL A 413 0.03 -7.10 -14.63
C VAL A 413 1.14 -7.24 -15.68
N GLU A 414 0.81 -7.18 -16.96
CA GLU A 414 1.80 -7.19 -18.06
C GLU A 414 2.79 -6.03 -17.94
N ASP A 415 2.30 -4.80 -17.72
CA ASP A 415 3.12 -3.63 -17.50
C ASP A 415 4.05 -3.80 -16.29
N MET A 416 3.52 -4.27 -15.15
CA MET A 416 4.30 -4.52 -13.93
C MET A 416 5.43 -5.52 -14.18
N LEU A 417 5.15 -6.63 -14.86
CA LEU A 417 6.15 -7.64 -15.19
C LEU A 417 7.19 -7.08 -16.18
N ALA A 418 6.74 -6.35 -17.20
CA ALA A 418 7.60 -5.73 -18.20
C ALA A 418 8.57 -4.70 -17.57
N PHE A 419 8.13 -3.96 -16.55
CA PHE A 419 9.00 -3.07 -15.79
C PHE A 419 10.19 -3.81 -15.20
N PHE A 420 10.01 -5.02 -14.67
CA PHE A 420 11.08 -5.86 -14.14
C PHE A 420 11.84 -6.66 -15.21
N GLY A 421 11.46 -6.55 -16.48
CA GLY A 421 12.07 -7.29 -17.59
C GLY A 421 11.57 -8.72 -17.74
N ALA A 422 10.50 -9.10 -17.02
CA ALA A 422 9.82 -10.36 -17.22
C ALA A 422 8.73 -10.22 -18.28
N GLY A 423 8.57 -11.23 -19.14
CA GLY A 423 7.59 -11.19 -20.25
C GLY A 423 8.15 -10.82 -21.62
N ARG A 424 9.48 -10.70 -21.77
CA ARG A 424 10.14 -10.87 -23.08
C ARG A 424 10.80 -12.24 -23.12
N GLU A 425 9.99 -13.28 -23.22
CA GLU A 425 10.44 -14.46 -23.97
C GLU A 425 10.38 -14.06 -25.44
N ASP A 426 11.49 -14.27 -26.15
CA ASP A 426 11.66 -13.97 -27.56
C ASP A 426 10.42 -14.43 -28.38
N GLN A 427 9.77 -13.48 -29.06
CA GLN A 427 8.96 -13.79 -30.24
C GLN A 427 9.88 -14.09 -31.43
#